data_AF-A0A2Z5Z1G5-F1
#
_entry.id   AF-A0A2Z5Z1G5-F1
#
_cell.length_a   1.000
_cell.length_b   1.000
_cell.length_c   1.000
_cell.angle_alpha   90.00
_cell.angle_beta   90.00
_cell.angle_gamma   90.00
#
_symmetry.space_group_name_H-M   'P 1'
#
loop_
_entity.id
_entity.type
_entity.pdbx_description
1 polymer ?
#
loop_
_entity_poly.entity_id
_entity_poly.type
_entity_poly.pdbx_seq_one_letter_code
_entity_poly.pdbx_strand_id
1 'polypeptide(L)' 'MATNAQLAAKMLRDAGSFFRSVGEQNPPIADQMEDNAQVYGQVADLLEQDPTGEFPEFDPGAQTQ' A
#
# COMPACT_ATOMS: atom_id res chain seq x y z
N MET A 1 17.09 11.18 12.41
CA MET A 1 16.36 11.57 11.18
C MET A 1 15.76 10.31 10.60
N ALA A 2 14.56 10.39 10.02
CA ALA A 2 13.94 9.25 9.35
C ALA A 2 14.67 8.97 8.02
N THR A 3 14.78 7.70 7.63
CA THR A 3 15.25 7.31 6.30
C THR A 3 14.16 7.52 5.26
N ASN A 4 14.53 7.56 3.97
CA ASN A 4 13.56 7.64 2.88
C ASN A 4 12.55 6.48 2.91
N ALA A 5 13.02 5.27 3.26
CA ALA A 5 12.16 4.10 3.42
C ALA A 5 11.12 4.30 4.54
N GLN A 6 11.53 4.83 5.70
CA GLN A 6 10.62 5.12 6.81
C GLN A 6 9.58 6.19 6.44
N LEU A 7 9.99 7.23 5.71
CA LEU A 7 9.07 8.26 5.24
C LEU A 7 8.06 7.68 4.23
N ALA A 8 8.53 6.91 3.26
CA ALA A 8 7.67 6.30 2.25
C ALA A 8 6.68 5.28 2.86
N ALA A 9 7.13 4.47 3.82
CA ALA A 9 6.24 3.55 4.54
C ALA A 9 5.14 4.30 5.30
N LYS A 10 5.48 5.39 5.99
CA LYS A 10 4.50 6.24 6.63
C LYS A 10 3.48 6.80 5.62
N MET A 11 3.94 7.30 4.48
CA MET A 11 3.05 7.82 3.43
C MET A 11 2.09 6.76 2.90
N LEU A 12 2.56 5.52 2.73
CA LEU A 12 1.71 4.39 2.34
C LEU A 12 0.64 4.07 3.40
N ARG A 13 1.00 4.09 4.69
CA ARG A 13 0.03 3.91 5.79
C ARG A 13 -0.99 5.05 5.86
N ASP A 14 -0.55 6.28 5.64
CA ASP A 14 -1.44 7.45 5.59
C ASP A 14 -2.42 7.31 4.40
N ALA A 15 -1.95 6.86 3.24
CA ALA A 15 -2.80 6.58 2.07
C ALA A 15 -3.81 5.46 2.34
N GLY A 16 -3.42 4.38 3.01
CA GLY A 16 -4.37 3.33 3.42
C GLY A 16 -5.46 3.87 4.36
N SER A 17 -5.09 4.74 5.29
CA SER A 17 -6.05 5.42 6.18
C SER A 17 -6.99 6.34 5.42
N PHE A 18 -6.49 7.03 4.38
CA PHE A 18 -7.32 7.83 3.49
C PHE A 18 -8.37 6.97 2.76
N PHE A 19 -7.98 5.82 2.20
CA PHE A 19 -8.96 4.95 1.54
C PHE A 19 -10.06 4.47 2.49
N ARG A 20 -9.72 4.07 3.72
CA ARG A 20 -10.74 3.73 4.73
C ARG A 20 -11.72 4.87 4.97
N SER A 21 -11.20 6.08 5.14
CA SER A 21 -12.04 7.29 5.31
C SER A 21 -12.94 7.55 4.10
N VAL A 22 -12.47 7.28 2.87
CA VAL A 22 -13.30 7.37 1.66
C VAL A 22 -14.38 6.29 1.66
N GLY A 23 -14.05 5.06 2.03
CA GLY A 23 -15.00 3.94 2.10
C GLY A 23 -16.12 4.18 3.11
N GLU A 24 -15.78 4.72 4.29
CA GLU A 24 -16.76 5.10 5.32
C GLU A 24 -17.79 6.12 4.81
N GLN A 25 -17.35 7.06 3.97
CA GLN A 25 -18.22 8.10 3.39
C GLN A 25 -19.01 7.61 2.16
N ASN A 26 -18.59 6.51 1.54
CA ASN A 26 -19.14 6.02 0.28
C ASN A 26 -19.42 4.51 0.36
N PRO A 27 -20.54 4.08 0.99
CA PRO A 27 -20.87 2.67 1.18
C PRO A 27 -20.82 1.79 -0.08
N PRO A 28 -21.20 2.26 -1.29
CA PRO A 28 -21.12 1.44 -2.50
C PRO A 28 -19.71 1.00 -2.90
N ILE A 29 -18.66 1.69 -2.41
CA ILE A 29 -17.26 1.38 -2.70
C ILE A 29 -16.46 1.00 -1.45
N ALA A 30 -17.11 0.83 -0.30
CA ALA A 30 -16.43 0.60 0.98
C ALA A 30 -15.50 -0.61 0.94
N ASP A 31 -15.98 -1.73 0.41
CA ASP A 31 -15.18 -2.96 0.29
C ASP A 31 -13.96 -2.76 -0.61
N GLN A 32 -14.13 -2.11 -1.77
CA GLN A 32 -13.02 -1.79 -2.67
C GLN A 32 -11.99 -0.85 -2.03
N MET A 33 -12.44 0.11 -1.23
CA MET A 33 -11.55 1.02 -0.52
C MET A 33 -10.82 0.32 0.63
N GLU A 34 -11.44 -0.66 1.30
CA GLU A 34 -10.76 -1.49 2.29
C GLU A 34 -9.70 -2.38 1.63
N ASP A 35 -10.00 -2.99 0.48
CA ASP A 35 -9.00 -3.75 -0.29
C ASP A 35 -7.80 -2.88 -0.67
N ASN A 36 -8.05 -1.67 -1.18
CA ASN A 36 -6.99 -0.70 -1.45
C ASN A 36 -6.20 -0.36 -0.17
N ALA A 37 -6.87 -0.08 0.94
CA ALA A 37 -6.20 0.23 2.20
C ALA A 37 -5.30 -0.91 2.69
N GLN A 38 -5.72 -2.16 2.51
CA GLN A 38 -4.94 -3.34 2.86
C GLN A 38 -3.70 -3.49 1.99
N VAL A 39 -3.81 -3.30 0.67
CA VAL A 39 -2.66 -3.34 -0.25
C VAL A 39 -1.60 -2.31 0.14
N TYR A 40 -2.00 -1.07 0.39
CA TYR A 40 -1.06 -0.02 0.83
C TYR A 40 -0.40 -0.37 2.17
N GLY A 41 -1.14 -0.97 3.10
CA GLY A 41 -0.60 -1.47 4.37
C GLY A 41 0.46 -2.56 4.18
N GLN A 42 0.18 -3.55 3.34
CA GLN A 42 1.12 -4.64 3.03
C GLN A 42 2.41 -4.10 2.39
N VAL A 43 2.31 -3.13 1.46
CA VAL A 43 3.49 -2.52 0.84
C VAL A 43 4.29 -1.72 1.86
N ALA A 44 3.63 -1.00 2.78
CA ALA A 44 4.32 -0.31 3.87
C ALA A 44 5.07 -1.29 4.77
N ASP A 45 4.45 -2.41 5.13
CA ASP A 45 5.06 -3.44 5.97
C ASP A 45 6.29 -4.06 5.28
N LEU A 46 6.23 -4.33 3.98
CA LEU A 46 7.35 -4.85 3.21
C LEU A 46 8.50 -3.84 3.11
N LEU A 47 8.18 -2.58 2.83
CA LEU A 47 9.17 -1.51 2.73
C LEU A 47 9.88 -1.22 4.06
N GLU A 48 9.18 -1.37 5.20
CA GLU A 48 9.80 -1.25 6.53
C GLU A 48 10.69 -2.43 6.89
N GLN A 49 10.33 -3.65 6.45
CA GLN A 49 11.06 -4.87 6.77
C GLN A 49 12.28 -5.07 5.87
N ASP A 50 12.12 -4.93 4.57
CA ASP A 50 13.18 -5.03 3.57
C ASP A 50 12.94 -3.99 2.46
N PRO A 51 13.52 -2.77 2.60
CA PRO A 51 13.31 -1.71 1.63
C PRO A 51 13.90 -2.00 0.24
N THR A 52 14.66 -3.08 0.11
CA THR A 52 15.29 -3.54 -1.12
C THR A 52 14.78 -4.92 -1.58
N GLY A 53 13.79 -5.47 -0.87
CA GLY A 53 13.24 -6.79 -1.15
C GLY A 53 12.47 -6.81 -2.46
N GLU A 54 12.51 -7.96 -3.13
CA GLU A 54 11.69 -8.20 -4.32
C GLU A 54 10.24 -8.48 -3.90
N PHE A 55 9.28 -7.87 -4.58
CA PHE A 55 7.88 -8.19 -4.39
C PHE A 55 7.56 -9.54 -5.04
N PRO A 56 7.02 -10.52 -4.31
CA PRO A 56 6.78 -11.87 -4.84
C PRO A 56 5.78 -11.94 -6.01
N GLU A 57 5.01 -10.87 -6.26
CA GLU A 57 4.03 -10.77 -7.36
C GLU A 57 4.32 -9.66 -8.37
N PHE A 58 5.36 -8.85 -8.17
CA PHE A 58 5.73 -7.80 -9.14
C PHE A 58 6.79 -8.34 -10.10
N ASP A 59 6.35 -9.07 -11.13
CA ASP A 59 7.16 -9.33 -12.32
C ASP A 59 6.84 -8.27 -13.39
N PRO A 60 7.66 -7.21 -13.53
CA PRO A 60 7.49 -6.20 -14.57
C PRO A 60 7.63 -6.76 -16.00
N GLY A 61 8.07 -8.02 -16.18
CA GLY A 61 8.13 -8.73 -17.46
C GLY A 61 6.89 -9.59 -17.80
N ALA A 62 5.99 -9.83 -16.84
CA ALA A 62 4.82 -10.69 -17.04
C ALA A 62 3.66 -10.03 -17.81
N GLN A 63 3.69 -8.71 -18.03
CA GLN A 63 2.64 -7.98 -18.76
C GLN A 63 2.85 -7.94 -20.29
N THR A 64 3.82 -8.67 -20.83
CA THR A 64 4.16 -8.68 -22.26
C THR A 64 3.99 -10.04 -22.97
N GLN A 65 3.07 -10.90 -22.53
CA GLN A 65 2.71 -12.12 -23.28
C GLN A 65 1.22 -12.19 -23.59
#